data_AF-A0A7R8NNS9-F1
#
_entry.id   AF-A0A7R8NNS9-F1
#
_cell.length_a   1.000
_cell.length_b   1.000
_cell.length_c   1.000
_cell.angle_alpha   90.00
_cell.angle_beta   90.00
_cell.angle_gamma   90.00
#
_symmetry.space_group_name_H-M   'P 1'
#
loop_
_entity.id
_entity.type
_entity.pdbx_description
1 polymer ?
#
loop_
_entity_poly.entity_id
_entity_poly.type
_entity_poly.pdbx_seq_one_letter_code
_entity_poly.pdbx_strand_id
1 'polypeptide(L)'
;MTAMTATASPAGAAAELRTALREAGLPVGATGTDDYVQLGTLRASDARQLARLIRTGTKRTLKAARALREICEAYGIDLPELRVRQGRITLGACRVDDAVRLARLLGASSPGPEVPDAEAVRDLLAEAFSAATGGGTLDVSVRGEAPDVMELGALDARAARRLIGALRF
;
A
#
# COMPACT_ATOMS: atom_id res chain seq x y z
N MET A 1 -19.13 -27.94 38.76
CA MET A 1 -19.95 -26.98 37.99
C MET A 1 -18.98 -25.90 37.51
N THR A 2 -18.28 -26.18 36.42
CA THR A 2 -17.17 -25.36 35.91
C THR A 2 -17.70 -24.51 34.77
N ALA A 3 -17.67 -23.19 34.96
CA ALA A 3 -18.06 -22.22 33.96
C ALA A 3 -17.11 -22.32 32.76
N MET A 4 -17.63 -22.75 31.62
CA MET A 4 -16.98 -22.55 30.33
C MET A 4 -17.10 -21.06 30.00
N THR A 5 -16.02 -20.32 30.24
CA THR A 5 -15.74 -19.06 29.55
C THR A 5 -15.64 -19.37 28.07
N ALA A 6 -16.75 -19.16 27.35
CA ALA A 6 -16.75 -19.11 25.90
C ALA A 6 -15.86 -17.92 25.48
N THR A 7 -14.63 -18.21 25.09
CA THR A 7 -13.79 -17.29 24.33
C THR A 7 -14.55 -17.00 23.03
N ALA A 8 -15.20 -15.83 22.98
CA ALA A 8 -15.84 -15.34 21.78
C ALA A 8 -14.79 -15.37 20.66
N SER A 9 -14.99 -16.25 19.68
CA SER A 9 -14.20 -16.23 18.45
C SER A 9 -14.29 -14.82 17.86
N PRO A 10 -13.21 -14.27 17.29
CA PRO A 10 -13.29 -13.01 16.56
C PRO A 10 -14.44 -13.17 15.56
N ALA A 11 -15.46 -12.32 15.67
CA ALA A 11 -16.62 -12.42 14.81
C ALA A 11 -16.12 -12.38 13.36
N GLY A 12 -16.26 -13.49 12.62
CA GLY A 12 -15.60 -13.67 11.32
C GLY A 12 -15.88 -12.52 10.36
N ALA A 13 -15.04 -12.33 9.34
CA ALA A 13 -15.04 -11.13 8.49
C ALA A 13 -16.43 -10.70 7.97
N ALA A 14 -17.33 -11.65 7.69
CA ALA A 14 -18.72 -11.39 7.30
C ALA A 14 -19.58 -10.75 8.41
N ALA A 15 -19.36 -11.11 9.68
CA ALA A 15 -20.02 -10.50 10.83
C ALA A 15 -19.50 -9.08 11.08
N GLU A 16 -18.18 -8.86 11.05
CA GLU A 16 -17.58 -7.53 11.16
C GLU A 16 -18.10 -6.59 10.07
N LEU A 17 -18.09 -7.04 8.81
CA LEU A 17 -18.60 -6.26 7.68
C LEU A 17 -20.10 -5.94 7.83
N ARG A 18 -20.92 -6.90 8.28
CA ARG A 18 -22.35 -6.66 8.56
C ARG A 18 -22.55 -5.58 9.62
N THR A 19 -21.78 -5.63 10.71
CA THR A 19 -21.85 -4.63 11.78
C THR A 19 -21.52 -3.24 11.25
N ALA A 20 -20.38 -3.10 10.55
CA ALA A 20 -19.98 -1.81 9.98
C ALA A 20 -21.00 -1.26 8.96
N LEU A 21 -21.59 -2.12 8.12
CA LEU A 21 -22.63 -1.71 7.17
C LEU A 21 -23.88 -1.23 7.91
N ARG A 22 -24.34 -1.94 8.95
CA ARG A 22 -25.50 -1.54 9.76
C ARG A 22 -25.28 -0.21 10.47
N GLU A 23 -24.11 -0.03 11.09
CA GLU A 23 -23.74 1.25 11.74
C GLU A 23 -23.69 2.41 10.73
N ALA A 24 -23.28 2.13 9.50
CA ALA A 24 -23.28 3.10 8.40
C ALA A 24 -24.67 3.32 7.77
N GLY A 25 -25.73 2.70 8.31
CA GLY A 25 -27.11 2.82 7.82
C GLY A 25 -27.38 2.06 6.53
N LEU A 26 -26.56 1.06 6.18
CA LEU A 26 -26.70 0.21 5.00
C LEU A 26 -27.28 -1.16 5.40
N PRO A 27 -28.57 -1.44 5.13
CA PRO A 27 -29.22 -2.69 5.55
C PRO A 27 -28.87 -3.84 4.58
N VAL A 28 -27.58 -4.12 4.41
CA VAL A 28 -27.05 -5.11 3.46
C VAL A 28 -26.51 -6.30 4.24
N GLY A 29 -26.93 -7.50 3.84
CA GLY A 29 -26.38 -8.73 4.39
C GLY A 29 -24.95 -8.98 3.89
N ALA A 30 -24.10 -9.54 4.73
CA ALA A 30 -22.84 -10.13 4.31
C ALA A 30 -22.75 -11.56 4.87
N THR A 31 -22.38 -12.49 4.01
CA THR A 31 -22.27 -13.93 4.31
C THR A 31 -20.97 -14.44 3.72
N GLY A 32 -20.33 -15.41 4.35
CA GLY A 32 -19.06 -15.93 3.85
C GLY A 32 -18.31 -16.79 4.85
N THR A 33 -17.15 -17.24 4.42
CA THR A 33 -16.11 -17.88 5.23
C THR A 33 -15.06 -16.85 5.64
N ASP A 34 -14.01 -17.29 6.33
CA ASP A 34 -12.90 -16.41 6.70
C ASP A 34 -12.10 -15.91 5.48
N ASP A 35 -12.05 -16.70 4.39
CA ASP A 35 -11.32 -16.34 3.17
C ASP A 35 -12.14 -15.51 2.18
N TYR A 36 -13.46 -15.70 2.15
CA TYR A 36 -14.34 -15.10 1.15
C TYR A 36 -15.63 -14.58 1.78
N VAL A 37 -15.87 -13.28 1.61
CA VAL A 37 -17.11 -12.61 2.04
C VAL A 37 -17.88 -12.08 0.83
N GLN A 38 -19.16 -12.41 0.76
CA GLN A 38 -20.08 -11.95 -0.26
C GLN A 38 -21.09 -10.97 0.36
N LEU A 39 -21.29 -9.83 -0.32
CA LEU A 39 -22.40 -8.93 -0.05
C LEU A 39 -23.67 -9.44 -0.73
N GLY A 40 -24.79 -9.35 -0.02
CA GLY A 40 -26.11 -9.54 -0.61
C GLY A 40 -26.42 -8.47 -1.67
N THR A 41 -27.56 -8.61 -2.33
CA THR A 41 -28.02 -7.67 -3.35
C THR A 41 -28.15 -6.26 -2.79
N LEU A 42 -27.48 -5.31 -3.43
CA LEU A 42 -27.53 -3.88 -3.08
C LEU A 42 -28.57 -3.17 -3.94
N ARG A 43 -29.38 -2.32 -3.30
CA ARG A 43 -30.14 -1.30 -4.04
C ARG A 43 -29.15 -0.29 -4.64
N ALA A 44 -29.53 0.34 -5.75
CA ALA A 44 -28.68 1.33 -6.41
C ALA A 44 -28.30 2.52 -5.49
N SER A 45 -29.21 2.93 -4.60
CA SER A 45 -28.95 3.96 -3.57
C SER A 45 -27.84 3.51 -2.60
N ASP A 46 -27.95 2.29 -2.11
CA ASP A 46 -27.10 1.73 -1.06
C ASP A 46 -25.70 1.45 -1.64
N ALA A 47 -25.64 0.98 -2.89
CA ALA A 47 -24.38 0.84 -3.63
C ALA A 47 -23.67 2.19 -3.81
N ARG A 48 -24.40 3.27 -4.13
CA ARG A 48 -23.82 4.63 -4.24
C ARG A 48 -23.31 5.13 -2.89
N GLN A 49 -24.05 4.87 -1.81
CA GLN A 49 -23.64 5.25 -0.45
C GLN A 49 -22.40 4.46 -0.01
N LEU A 50 -22.37 3.14 -0.23
CA LEU A 50 -21.18 2.30 0.03
C LEU A 50 -19.97 2.81 -0.75
N ALA A 51 -20.12 3.10 -2.04
CA ALA A 51 -19.06 3.69 -2.85
C ALA A 51 -18.60 5.06 -2.34
N ARG A 52 -19.49 5.87 -1.75
CA ARG A 52 -19.13 7.16 -1.13
C ARG A 52 -18.35 6.94 0.18
N LEU A 53 -18.74 5.97 1.00
CA LEU A 53 -18.05 5.63 2.25
C LEU A 53 -16.63 5.11 1.95
N ILE A 54 -16.49 4.19 1.00
CA ILE A 54 -15.19 3.69 0.56
C ILE A 54 -14.31 4.84 0.06
N ARG A 55 -14.83 5.71 -0.80
CA ARG A 55 -14.08 6.88 -1.30
C ARG A 55 -13.70 7.84 -0.18
N THR A 56 -14.55 8.04 0.81
CA THR A 56 -14.29 8.92 1.94
C THR A 56 -13.20 8.33 2.84
N GLY A 57 -13.33 7.05 3.21
CA GLY A 57 -12.36 6.35 4.04
C GLY A 57 -10.99 6.21 3.38
N THR A 58 -10.95 6.00 2.06
CA THR A 58 -9.69 5.85 1.31
C THR A 58 -9.17 7.15 0.71
N LYS A 59 -9.87 8.29 0.88
CA LYS A 59 -9.56 9.58 0.24
C LYS A 59 -8.10 9.99 0.39
N ARG A 60 -7.57 9.90 1.61
CA ARG A 60 -6.20 10.34 1.93
C ARG A 60 -5.16 9.43 1.27
N THR A 61 -5.34 8.11 1.37
CA THR A 61 -4.44 7.12 0.76
C THR A 61 -4.46 7.20 -0.76
N LEU A 62 -5.65 7.33 -1.38
CA LEU A 62 -5.78 7.51 -2.83
C LEU A 62 -5.13 8.81 -3.31
N LYS A 63 -5.28 9.92 -2.57
CA LYS A 63 -4.61 11.18 -2.92
C LYS A 63 -3.09 11.05 -2.84
N ALA A 64 -2.57 10.37 -1.81
CA ALA A 64 -1.14 10.12 -1.68
C ALA A 64 -0.62 9.21 -2.81
N ALA A 65 -1.34 8.15 -3.16
CA ALA A 65 -0.96 7.25 -4.27
C ALA A 65 -0.91 8.00 -5.61
N ARG A 66 -1.90 8.87 -5.89
CA ARG A 66 -1.89 9.72 -7.09
C ARG A 66 -0.70 10.67 -7.11
N ALA A 67 -0.45 11.37 -6.00
CA ALA A 67 0.68 12.29 -5.91
C ALA A 67 2.04 11.58 -6.07
N LEU A 68 2.20 10.38 -5.50
CA LEU A 68 3.41 9.56 -5.72
C LEU A 68 3.57 9.17 -7.18
N ARG A 69 2.49 8.74 -7.83
CA ARG A 69 2.51 8.40 -9.25
C ARG A 69 2.92 9.59 -10.11
N GLU A 70 2.29 10.75 -9.92
CA GLU A 70 2.61 11.98 -10.65
C GLU A 70 4.07 12.39 -10.47
N ILE A 71 4.62 12.26 -9.25
CA ILE A 71 6.03 12.54 -8.97
C ILE A 71 6.93 11.54 -9.70
N CYS A 72 6.69 10.23 -9.54
CA CYS A 72 7.49 9.20 -10.19
C CYS A 72 7.48 9.35 -11.72
N GLU A 73 6.31 9.59 -12.32
CA GLU A 73 6.18 9.86 -13.76
C GLU A 73 6.99 11.10 -14.19
N ALA A 74 6.95 12.19 -13.40
CA ALA A 74 7.69 13.42 -13.71
C ALA A 74 9.22 13.21 -13.70
N TYR A 75 9.72 12.28 -12.89
CA TYR A 75 11.13 11.90 -12.84
C TYR A 75 11.48 10.69 -13.72
N GLY A 76 10.53 10.19 -14.52
CA GLY A 76 10.73 9.05 -15.41
C GLY A 76 11.10 7.78 -14.65
N ILE A 77 10.44 7.53 -13.53
CA ILE A 77 10.51 6.31 -12.72
C ILE A 77 9.22 5.52 -12.98
N ASP A 78 9.35 4.33 -13.57
CA ASP A 78 8.19 3.49 -13.84
C ASP A 78 7.82 2.62 -12.62
N LEU A 79 6.57 2.76 -12.16
CA LEU A 79 5.97 1.98 -11.08
C LEU A 79 4.57 1.50 -11.52
N PRO A 80 4.50 0.53 -12.46
CA PRO A 80 3.24 0.15 -13.11
C PRO A 80 2.23 -0.46 -12.13
N GLU A 81 2.71 -1.05 -11.05
CA GLU A 81 1.89 -1.70 -10.03
C GLU A 81 1.45 -0.78 -8.89
N LEU A 82 1.85 0.50 -8.91
CA LEU A 82 1.57 1.44 -7.82
C LEU A 82 0.07 1.61 -7.61
N ARG A 83 -0.48 1.09 -6.51
CA ARG A 83 -1.92 1.18 -6.21
C ARG A 83 -2.22 1.03 -4.73
N VAL A 84 -3.44 1.41 -4.35
CA VAL A 84 -3.93 1.17 -3.00
C VAL A 84 -4.41 -0.28 -2.87
N ARG A 85 -3.79 -1.07 -1.98
CA ARG A 85 -4.24 -2.42 -1.58
C ARG A 85 -4.33 -2.48 -0.07
N GLN A 86 -5.44 -3.02 0.45
CA GLN A 86 -5.66 -3.20 1.90
C GLN A 86 -5.36 -1.92 2.74
N GLY A 87 -5.75 -0.75 2.22
CA GLY A 87 -5.53 0.54 2.91
C GLY A 87 -4.11 1.10 2.86
N ARG A 88 -3.17 0.38 2.25
CA ARG A 88 -1.76 0.78 2.05
C ARG A 88 -1.48 1.07 0.58
N ILE A 89 -0.40 1.79 0.30
CA ILE A 89 0.07 2.09 -1.06
C ILE A 89 1.14 1.07 -1.40
N THR A 90 0.80 0.06 -2.21
CA THR A 90 1.77 -0.86 -2.79
C THR A 90 2.51 -0.12 -3.89
N LEU A 91 3.85 -0.14 -3.85
CA LEU A 91 4.69 0.40 -4.92
C LEU A 91 4.90 -0.65 -6.02
N GLY A 92 5.12 -1.92 -5.62
CA GLY A 92 5.20 -3.08 -6.51
C GLY A 92 6.53 -3.19 -7.24
N ALA A 93 6.54 -3.96 -8.32
CA ALA A 93 7.74 -4.23 -9.09
C ALA A 93 8.22 -3.01 -9.89
N CYS A 94 9.54 -2.81 -9.94
CA CYS A 94 10.21 -1.83 -10.81
C CYS A 94 11.55 -2.35 -11.32
N ARG A 95 12.12 -1.68 -12.32
CA ARG A 95 13.48 -1.98 -12.82
C ARG A 95 14.53 -1.50 -11.81
N VAL A 96 15.68 -2.17 -11.76
CA VAL A 96 16.82 -1.71 -10.92
C VAL A 96 17.20 -0.26 -11.24
N ASP A 97 17.18 0.14 -12.52
CA ASP A 97 17.46 1.53 -12.92
C ASP A 97 16.46 2.54 -12.32
N ASP A 98 15.17 2.18 -12.25
CA ASP A 98 14.12 3.00 -11.64
C ASP A 98 14.30 3.08 -10.12
N ALA A 99 14.70 1.99 -9.49
CA ALA A 99 15.05 1.96 -8.06
C ALA A 99 16.26 2.85 -7.75
N VAL A 100 17.30 2.85 -8.59
CA VAL A 100 18.45 3.75 -8.47
C VAL A 100 18.04 5.21 -8.62
N ARG A 101 17.19 5.53 -9.62
CA ARG A 101 16.64 6.88 -9.79
C ARG A 101 15.86 7.33 -8.55
N LEU A 102 15.02 6.45 -8.01
CA LEU A 102 14.27 6.72 -6.79
C LEU A 102 15.20 6.98 -5.60
N ALA A 103 16.22 6.14 -5.40
CA ALA A 103 17.21 6.33 -4.33
C ALA A 103 17.93 7.68 -4.47
N ARG A 104 18.35 8.05 -5.68
CA ARG A 104 18.98 9.35 -5.96
C ARG A 104 18.05 10.52 -5.66
N LEU A 105 16.77 10.45 -6.03
CA LEU A 105 15.79 11.48 -5.68
C LEU A 105 15.59 11.62 -4.16
N LEU A 106 15.84 10.55 -3.40
CA LEU A 106 15.80 10.57 -1.95
C LEU A 106 17.12 11.05 -1.32
N GLY A 107 18.08 11.51 -2.12
CA GLY A 107 19.36 12.04 -1.67
C GLY A 107 20.47 11.01 -1.56
N ALA A 108 20.28 9.79 -2.07
CA ALA A 108 21.34 8.79 -2.09
C ALA A 108 22.46 9.19 -3.06
N SER A 109 23.71 8.97 -2.63
CA SER A 109 24.87 9.04 -3.52
C SER A 109 24.73 7.99 -4.61
N SER A 110 25.05 8.35 -5.86
CA SER A 110 25.01 7.41 -6.97
C SER A 110 25.92 6.21 -6.70
N PRO A 111 25.48 4.96 -6.94
CA PRO A 111 26.43 3.89 -7.19
C PRO A 111 27.29 4.31 -8.39
N GLY A 112 28.56 3.92 -8.42
CA GLY A 112 29.52 4.36 -9.44
C GLY A 112 29.08 4.05 -10.88
N PRO A 113 29.91 4.34 -11.90
CA PRO A 113 29.55 4.15 -13.31
C PRO A 113 29.34 2.69 -13.75
N GLU A 114 29.57 1.72 -12.85
CA GLU A 114 29.35 0.30 -13.12
C GLU A 114 27.86 -0.08 -13.02
N VAL A 115 27.47 -1.17 -13.70
CA VAL A 115 26.11 -1.71 -13.60
C VAL A 115 25.81 -2.00 -12.13
N PRO A 116 24.78 -1.37 -11.55
CA PRO A 116 24.59 -1.43 -10.12
C PRO A 116 24.08 -2.81 -9.70
N ASP A 117 24.79 -3.44 -8.77
CA ASP A 117 24.39 -4.69 -8.14
C ASP A 117 23.03 -4.52 -7.44
N ALA A 118 22.06 -5.38 -7.75
CA ALA A 118 20.68 -5.26 -7.26
C ALA A 118 20.58 -5.34 -5.72
N GLU A 119 21.47 -6.11 -5.08
CA GLU A 119 21.59 -6.17 -3.62
C GLU A 119 22.08 -4.84 -3.05
N ALA A 120 23.11 -4.24 -3.65
CA ALA A 120 23.58 -2.92 -3.27
C ALA A 120 22.51 -1.83 -3.48
N VAL A 121 21.72 -1.91 -4.56
CA VAL A 121 20.60 -0.98 -4.82
C VAL A 121 19.49 -1.16 -3.79
N ARG A 122 19.20 -2.39 -3.36
CA ARG A 122 18.24 -2.66 -2.28
C ARG A 122 18.64 -1.91 -1.02
N ASP A 123 19.89 -2.09 -0.59
CA ASP A 123 20.38 -1.50 0.66
C ASP A 123 20.43 0.03 0.55
N LEU A 124 20.89 0.56 -0.59
CA LEU A 124 20.90 1.99 -0.88
C LEU A 124 19.49 2.60 -0.82
N LEU A 125 18.51 1.95 -1.44
CA LEU A 125 17.13 2.43 -1.46
C LEU A 125 16.50 2.38 -0.07
N ALA A 126 16.75 1.31 0.70
CA ALA A 126 16.26 1.17 2.07
C ALA A 126 16.84 2.26 2.98
N GLU A 127 18.13 2.55 2.87
CA GLU A 127 18.80 3.62 3.63
C GLU A 127 18.27 5.01 3.24
N ALA A 128 18.23 5.31 1.94
CA ALA A 128 17.74 6.58 1.44
C ALA A 128 16.29 6.83 1.83
N PHE A 129 15.45 5.79 1.76
CA PHE A 129 14.07 5.86 2.23
C PHE A 129 13.99 6.16 3.73
N SER A 130 14.78 5.48 4.55
CA SER A 130 14.81 5.71 5.99
C SER A 130 15.23 7.13 6.34
N ALA A 131 16.29 7.63 5.70
CA ALA A 131 16.77 9.00 5.86
C ALA A 131 15.69 10.02 5.46
N ALA A 132 15.13 9.88 4.24
CA ALA A 132 14.13 10.78 3.69
C ALA A 132 12.81 10.79 4.47
N THR A 133 12.43 9.67 5.07
CA THR A 133 11.17 9.53 5.81
C THR A 133 11.33 9.64 7.33
N GLY A 134 12.51 10.00 7.82
CA GLY A 134 12.79 10.16 9.25
C GLY A 134 12.60 8.86 10.03
N GLY A 135 13.31 7.80 9.61
CA GLY A 135 13.34 6.48 10.23
C GLY A 135 12.24 5.52 9.77
N GLY A 136 11.57 5.78 8.64
CA GLY A 136 10.63 4.82 8.06
C GLY A 136 11.34 3.65 7.40
N THR A 137 10.67 2.51 7.27
CA THR A 137 11.21 1.36 6.55
C THR A 137 10.42 1.10 5.27
N LEU A 138 11.13 0.72 4.22
CA LEU A 138 10.57 0.19 2.99
C LEU A 138 11.08 -1.24 2.86
N ASP A 139 10.16 -2.18 2.68
CA ASP A 139 10.51 -3.55 2.32
C ASP A 139 10.94 -3.56 0.85
N VAL A 140 12.13 -4.08 0.57
CA VAL A 140 12.73 -4.11 -0.76
C VAL A 140 13.34 -5.49 -0.95
N SER A 141 13.02 -6.16 -2.05
CA SER A 141 13.62 -7.45 -2.38
C SER A 141 13.93 -7.54 -3.87
N VAL A 142 14.94 -8.35 -4.22
CA VAL A 142 15.28 -8.64 -5.61
C VAL A 142 14.47 -9.84 -6.05
N ARG A 143 13.83 -9.77 -7.23
CA ARG A 143 13.02 -10.88 -7.74
C ARG A 143 13.96 -12.00 -8.24
N GLY A 144 13.93 -13.17 -7.59
CA GLY A 144 14.91 -14.24 -7.85
C GLY A 144 14.97 -14.73 -9.31
N GLU A 145 13.84 -14.75 -10.02
CA GLU A 145 13.77 -15.16 -11.44
C GLU A 145 14.10 -14.03 -12.43
N ALA A 146 14.21 -12.77 -11.96
CA ALA A 146 14.45 -11.59 -12.76
C ALA A 146 15.32 -10.59 -11.98
N PRO A 147 16.66 -10.75 -12.00
CA PRO A 147 17.57 -9.96 -11.17
C PRO A 147 17.62 -8.46 -11.54
N ASP A 148 17.07 -8.09 -12.70
CA ASP A 148 16.88 -6.70 -13.14
C ASP A 148 15.59 -6.06 -12.60
N VAL A 149 14.80 -6.80 -11.81
CA VAL A 149 13.53 -6.37 -11.23
C VAL A 149 13.60 -6.42 -9.70
N MET A 150 13.13 -5.32 -9.08
CA MET A 150 13.02 -5.18 -7.64
C MET A 150 11.56 -5.08 -7.23
N GLU A 151 11.20 -5.71 -6.13
CA GLU A 151 9.90 -5.59 -5.48
C GLU A 151 9.96 -4.54 -4.39
N LEU A 152 9.13 -3.50 -4.52
CA LEU A 152 8.96 -2.48 -3.52
C LEU A 152 7.68 -2.73 -2.72
N GLY A 153 7.82 -2.81 -1.40
CA GLY A 153 6.74 -3.11 -0.47
C GLY A 153 5.64 -2.04 -0.38
N ALA A 154 4.75 -2.24 0.58
CA ALA A 154 3.61 -1.36 0.79
C ALA A 154 3.88 -0.30 1.86
N LEU A 155 3.52 0.95 1.55
CA LEU A 155 3.60 2.09 2.46
C LEU A 155 2.27 2.35 3.16
N ASP A 156 2.31 2.65 4.45
CA ASP A 156 1.15 3.23 5.11
C ASP A 156 0.95 4.71 4.70
N ALA A 157 -0.19 5.28 5.08
CA ALA A 157 -0.50 6.67 4.75
C ALA A 157 0.42 7.70 5.41
N ARG A 158 1.16 7.35 6.46
CA ARG A 158 2.13 8.25 7.13
C ARG A 158 3.45 8.24 6.39
N ALA A 159 4.01 7.07 6.10
CA ALA A 159 5.23 6.87 5.34
C ALA A 159 5.09 7.49 3.93
N ALA A 160 3.97 7.26 3.24
CA ALA A 160 3.73 7.85 1.93
C ALA A 160 3.70 9.39 1.95
N ARG A 161 3.13 10.01 2.99
CA ARG A 161 3.13 11.48 3.12
C ARG A 161 4.53 12.03 3.36
N ARG A 162 5.34 11.34 4.16
CA ARG A 162 6.74 11.73 4.40
C ARG A 162 7.56 11.59 3.11
N LEU A 163 7.37 10.47 2.39
CA LEU A 163 8.00 10.23 1.09
C LEU A 163 7.64 11.33 0.07
N ILE A 164 6.35 11.65 -0.08
CA ILE A 164 5.90 12.76 -0.95
C ILE A 164 6.55 14.08 -0.53
N GLY A 165 6.69 14.31 0.78
CA GLY A 165 7.38 15.47 1.32
C GLY A 165 8.83 15.52 0.86
N ALA A 166 9.56 14.41 1.00
CA ALA A 166 10.97 14.33 0.60
C ALA A 166 11.18 14.48 -0.91
N LEU A 167 10.27 13.96 -1.74
CA LEU A 167 10.41 13.99 -3.20
C LEU A 167 9.99 15.32 -3.86
N ARG A 168 9.48 16.28 -3.09
CA ARG A 168 9.01 17.59 -3.60
C ARG A 168 10.03 18.71 -3.42
N PHE A 169 11.20 18.41 -2.85
CA PHE A 169 12.31 19.33 -2.63
C PHE A 169 13.55 18.80 -3.35
#